data_AF-A0A1G6MJ12-F1
#
_entry.id   AF-A0A1G6MJ12-F1
#
_cell.length_a   1.000
_cell.length_b   1.000
_cell.length_c   1.000
_cell.angle_alpha   90.00
_cell.angle_beta   90.00
_cell.angle_gamma   90.00
#
_symmetry.space_group_name_H-M   'P 1'
#
loop_
_entity.id
_entity.type
_entity.pdbx_description
1 polymer ?
#
loop_
_entity_poly.entity_id
_entity_poly.type
_entity_poly.pdbx_seq_one_letter_code
_entity_poly.pdbx_strand_id
1 'polypeptide(L)'
;MKIEMGESLVYSWLRHVKECQVVQMNWKSSSTWKLQDEDNLKQLMEMASEHFQNEYCYSLYKNKNKNKNNSFAQFLKQAEMDAVGICITENGMEVHTVDVAFHKDGLHYDGGRQETIIKVIKKLIRSAMCMISYFRATTGEVIFASPKIHNAVMKDLEPCMIDLNNLFLENGYGLTARVIANDEFNELMLKPVLIASNNISDTSELFVRSYQLVSMFGDERSTWQRDTKPTDASVVSNDTLSEFKVGKIAQIFLREALESGKADDEEVSLMLTKDYSKSTFGINFPLLVPVEEECDLSRYYTKKPLVIRNKKYWLCSQWFESPANNDRPSLLAWLDKRGAVI
;
A
#
# COMPACT_ATOMS: atom_id res chain seq x y z
N MET A 1 22.87 6.37 10.50
CA MET A 1 21.74 6.11 9.59
C MET A 1 20.96 7.40 9.49
N LYS A 2 20.89 8.03 8.31
CA LYS A 2 20.01 9.18 8.09
C LYS A 2 18.64 8.57 7.83
N ILE A 3 17.71 8.70 8.77
CA ILE A 3 16.33 8.24 8.57
C ILE A 3 15.59 9.40 7.93
N GLU A 4 15.15 9.23 6.70
CA GLU A 4 14.32 10.24 6.03
C GLU A 4 12.84 10.04 6.38
N MET A 5 12.10 11.14 6.53
CA MET A 5 10.69 11.08 6.94
C MET A 5 9.83 10.32 5.92
N GLY A 6 10.17 10.42 4.63
CA GLY A 6 9.52 9.65 3.56
C GLY A 6 9.70 8.14 3.74
N GLU A 7 10.93 7.68 3.97
CA GLU A 7 11.22 6.26 4.26
C GLU A 7 10.46 5.77 5.50
N SER A 8 10.42 6.57 6.57
CA SER A 8 9.71 6.18 7.79
C SER A 8 8.19 6.09 7.60
N LEU A 9 7.59 6.95 6.76
CA LEU A 9 6.18 6.83 6.37
C LEU A 9 5.96 5.54 5.59
N VAL A 10 6.78 5.29 4.56
CA VAL A 10 6.70 4.10 3.72
C VAL A 10 6.87 2.82 4.53
N TYR A 11 7.78 2.80 5.50
CA TYR A 11 7.94 1.68 6.43
C TYR A 11 6.62 1.38 7.17
N SER A 12 5.99 2.43 7.69
CA SER A 12 4.72 2.31 8.42
C SER A 12 3.59 1.84 7.49
N TRP A 13 3.57 2.33 6.26
CA TRP A 13 2.61 1.94 5.23
C TRP A 13 2.75 0.46 4.86
N LEU A 14 3.96 0.00 4.52
CA LEU A 14 4.22 -1.40 4.22
C LEU A 14 3.84 -2.32 5.38
N ARG A 15 4.14 -1.92 6.62
CA ARG A 15 3.91 -2.74 7.80
C ARG A 15 2.43 -2.83 8.20
N HIS A 16 1.70 -1.71 8.18
CA HIS A 16 0.36 -1.63 8.79
C HIS A 16 -0.78 -1.54 7.81
N VAL A 17 -0.51 -1.08 6.59
CA VAL A 17 -1.51 -0.94 5.52
C VAL A 17 -1.40 -2.13 4.59
N LYS A 18 -0.21 -2.37 4.01
CA LYS A 18 0.06 -3.55 3.16
C LYS A 18 0.28 -4.84 3.96
N GLU A 19 0.37 -4.74 5.28
CA GLU A 19 0.53 -5.86 6.23
C GLU A 19 1.73 -6.77 5.91
N CYS A 20 2.85 -6.18 5.45
CA CYS A 20 4.10 -6.90 5.25
C CYS A 20 4.67 -7.37 6.61
N GLN A 21 5.02 -8.66 6.71
CA GLN A 21 5.61 -9.23 7.93
C GLN A 21 7.08 -8.83 8.08
N VAL A 22 7.78 -8.61 6.96
CA VAL A 22 9.16 -8.12 6.95
C VAL A 22 9.21 -6.81 6.17
N VAL A 23 9.83 -5.79 6.76
CA VAL A 23 10.07 -4.52 6.09
C VAL A 23 11.52 -4.10 6.35
N GLN A 24 12.24 -3.78 5.28
CA GLN A 24 13.61 -3.29 5.33
C GLN A 24 13.70 -1.94 4.62
N MET A 25 14.12 -0.90 5.34
CA MET A 25 14.47 0.39 4.75
C MET A 25 15.89 0.37 4.19
N ASN A 26 16.17 1.26 3.24
CA ASN A 26 17.51 1.45 2.65
C ASN A 26 18.11 0.14 2.10
N TRP A 27 17.29 -0.65 1.40
CA TRP A 27 17.72 -1.94 0.89
C TRP A 27 18.73 -1.76 -0.25
N LYS A 28 19.82 -2.54 -0.19
CA LYS A 28 20.86 -2.61 -1.23
C LYS A 28 21.30 -4.06 -1.37
N SER A 29 21.62 -4.47 -2.59
CA SER A 29 22.18 -5.81 -2.83
C SER A 29 23.59 -5.93 -2.29
N SER A 30 23.93 -7.08 -1.70
CA SER A 30 25.32 -7.39 -1.36
C SER A 30 26.11 -7.73 -2.61
N SER A 31 27.37 -7.30 -2.68
CA SER A 31 28.29 -7.66 -3.76
C SER A 31 28.59 -9.17 -3.84
N THR A 32 28.28 -9.92 -2.79
CA THR A 32 28.47 -11.37 -2.68
C THR A 32 27.24 -12.18 -3.08
N TRP A 33 26.10 -11.55 -3.31
CA TRP A 33 24.88 -12.26 -3.68
C TRP A 33 24.94 -12.72 -5.14
N LYS A 34 24.47 -13.94 -5.38
CA LYS A 34 24.40 -14.50 -6.73
C LYS A 34 23.18 -13.97 -7.44
N LEU A 35 23.39 -13.27 -8.55
CA LEU A 35 22.31 -12.89 -9.44
C LEU A 35 21.65 -14.14 -10.03
N GLN A 36 20.33 -14.21 -9.95
CA GLN A 36 19.53 -15.24 -10.61
C GLN A 36 18.92 -14.66 -11.89
N ASP A 37 18.62 -15.54 -12.85
CA ASP A 37 17.88 -15.22 -14.07
C ASP A 37 18.52 -14.13 -14.95
N GLU A 38 19.86 -14.13 -15.01
CA GLU A 38 20.63 -13.07 -15.65
C GLU A 38 20.28 -12.85 -17.13
N ASP A 39 20.07 -13.93 -17.89
CA ASP A 39 19.81 -13.85 -19.33
C ASP A 39 18.44 -13.22 -19.63
N ASN A 40 17.38 -13.66 -18.96
CA ASN A 40 16.04 -13.07 -19.11
C ASN A 40 16.01 -11.61 -18.65
N LEU A 41 16.76 -11.28 -17.60
CA LEU A 41 16.85 -9.89 -17.11
C LEU A 41 17.61 -8.99 -18.08
N LYS A 42 18.66 -9.48 -18.75
CA LYS A 42 19.33 -8.73 -19.82
C LYS A 42 18.39 -8.48 -20.98
N GLN A 43 17.63 -9.51 -21.38
CA GLN A 43 16.63 -9.37 -22.44
C GLN A 43 15.58 -8.32 -22.05
N LEU A 44 15.03 -8.39 -20.83
CA LEU A 44 14.07 -7.41 -20.31
C LEU A 44 14.63 -5.98 -20.33
N MET A 45 15.88 -5.81 -19.91
CA MET A 45 16.57 -4.51 -19.94
C MET A 45 16.73 -3.97 -21.36
N GLU A 46 17.07 -4.82 -22.33
CA GLU A 46 17.19 -4.45 -23.75
C GLU A 46 15.83 -4.09 -24.34
N MET A 47 14.79 -4.92 -24.13
CA MET A 47 13.43 -4.64 -24.61
C MET A 47 12.87 -3.34 -24.03
N ALA A 48 13.05 -3.09 -22.73
CA ALA A 48 12.66 -1.82 -22.13
C ALA A 48 13.42 -0.65 -22.78
N SER A 49 14.74 -0.79 -22.96
CA SER A 49 15.54 0.27 -23.57
C SER A 49 15.12 0.59 -25.00
N GLU A 50 14.82 -0.42 -25.81
CA GLU A 50 14.38 -0.26 -27.19
C GLU A 50 12.98 0.37 -27.25
N HIS A 51 12.03 -0.15 -26.46
CA HIS A 51 10.66 0.38 -26.38
C HIS A 51 10.65 1.86 -26.05
N PHE A 52 11.26 2.25 -24.91
CA PHE A 52 11.22 3.64 -24.45
C PHE A 52 12.01 4.59 -25.36
N GLN A 53 13.05 4.10 -26.04
CA GLN A 53 13.77 4.90 -27.04
C GLN A 53 12.94 5.13 -28.30
N ASN A 54 12.19 4.14 -28.77
CA ASN A 54 11.40 4.23 -30.00
C ASN A 54 10.11 5.03 -29.79
N GLU A 55 9.37 4.76 -28.71
CA GLU A 55 8.07 5.38 -28.45
C GLU A 55 8.19 6.82 -27.92
N TYR A 56 9.18 7.08 -27.06
CA TYR A 56 9.27 8.35 -26.32
C TYR A 56 10.58 9.13 -26.54
N CYS A 57 11.51 8.60 -27.33
CA CYS A 57 12.88 9.14 -27.43
C CYS A 57 13.62 9.15 -26.08
N TYR A 58 13.29 8.23 -25.17
CA TYR A 58 13.89 8.14 -23.84
C TYR A 58 15.09 7.19 -23.83
N SER A 59 16.29 7.76 -23.73
CA SER A 59 17.52 6.98 -23.62
C SER A 59 17.74 6.54 -22.17
N LEU A 60 17.22 5.35 -21.81
CA LEU A 60 17.35 4.81 -20.45
C LEU A 60 18.81 4.50 -20.09
N TYR A 61 19.56 3.93 -21.02
CA TYR A 61 20.95 3.53 -20.82
C TYR A 61 21.85 4.23 -21.84
N LYS A 62 23.00 4.72 -21.38
CA LYS A 62 23.98 5.32 -22.30
C LYS A 62 24.49 4.24 -23.23
N ASN A 63 24.24 4.40 -24.54
CA ASN A 63 24.90 3.63 -25.59
C ASN A 63 26.40 3.93 -25.56
N LYS A 64 27.15 3.19 -24.76
CA LYS A 64 28.60 3.15 -24.84
C LYS A 64 28.98 1.81 -25.40
N ASN A 65 29.69 1.82 -26.53
CA ASN A 65 30.37 0.71 -27.19
C ASN A 65 31.46 0.06 -26.28
N LYS A 66 31.17 -0.19 -25.00
CA LYS A 66 32.08 -0.75 -24.00
C LYS A 66 31.29 -1.70 -23.09
N ASN A 67 31.49 -3.01 -23.30
CA ASN A 67 31.10 -4.12 -22.44
C ASN A 67 29.68 -4.07 -21.83
N LYS A 68 28.68 -4.56 -22.59
CA LYS A 68 27.28 -4.75 -22.14
C LYS A 68 27.15 -5.48 -20.78
N ASN A 69 28.03 -6.45 -20.49
CA ASN A 69 27.98 -7.19 -19.21
C ASN A 69 28.31 -6.31 -17.99
N ASN A 70 29.23 -5.34 -18.12
CA ASN A 70 29.65 -4.52 -16.99
C ASN A 70 28.58 -3.46 -16.66
N SER A 71 27.85 -2.96 -17.67
CA SER A 71 26.76 -1.99 -17.47
C SER A 71 25.55 -2.60 -16.77
N PHE A 72 25.21 -3.86 -17.08
CA PHE A 72 24.06 -4.54 -16.48
C PHE A 72 24.28 -4.84 -14.98
N ALA A 73 25.39 -5.50 -14.64
CA ALA A 73 25.70 -5.80 -13.23
C ALA A 73 25.89 -4.52 -12.41
N GLN A 74 26.49 -3.48 -13.00
CA GLN A 74 26.62 -2.17 -12.36
C GLN A 74 25.26 -1.49 -12.14
N PHE A 75 24.34 -1.59 -13.11
CA PHE A 75 22.99 -1.04 -12.99
C PHE A 75 22.25 -1.65 -11.79
N LEU A 76 22.28 -2.98 -11.63
CA LEU A 76 21.64 -3.66 -10.49
C LEU A 76 22.35 -3.39 -9.15
N LYS A 77 23.68 -3.30 -9.14
CA LYS A 77 24.44 -2.95 -7.92
C LYS A 77 24.17 -1.53 -7.42
N GLN A 78 23.72 -0.63 -8.31
CA GLN A 78 23.30 0.73 -7.97
C GLN A 78 21.84 0.79 -7.48
N ALA A 79 21.17 -0.35 -7.30
CA ALA A 79 19.87 -0.39 -6.69
C ALA A 79 19.97 0.04 -5.22
N GLU A 80 19.34 1.16 -4.92
CA GLU A 80 19.08 1.65 -3.58
C GLU A 80 17.58 1.84 -3.53
N MET A 81 16.90 0.97 -2.79
CA MET A 81 15.45 0.98 -2.64
C MET A 81 15.14 1.49 -1.23
N ASP A 82 14.33 2.52 -1.14
CA ASP A 82 14.10 3.22 0.11
C ASP A 82 13.36 2.35 1.13
N ALA A 83 12.46 1.48 0.65
CA ALA A 83 11.92 0.38 1.43
C ALA A 83 11.54 -0.85 0.59
N VAL A 84 11.67 -2.02 1.21
CA VAL A 84 11.17 -3.30 0.69
C VAL A 84 10.28 -3.93 1.74
N GLY A 85 9.08 -4.32 1.35
CA GLY A 85 8.12 -5.07 2.17
C GLY A 85 7.92 -6.47 1.60
N ILE A 86 7.85 -7.46 2.48
CA ILE A 86 7.56 -8.85 2.13
C ILE A 86 6.27 -9.27 2.84
N CYS A 87 5.27 -9.61 2.05
CA CYS A 87 4.02 -10.20 2.49
C CYS A 87 4.07 -11.72 2.26
N ILE A 88 3.88 -12.48 3.34
CA ILE A 88 3.85 -13.94 3.31
C ILE A 88 2.38 -14.36 3.37
N THR A 89 1.90 -14.95 2.28
CA THR A 89 0.53 -15.45 2.14
C THR A 89 0.51 -16.97 2.02
N GLU A 90 -0.67 -17.58 2.08
CA GLU A 90 -0.83 -19.02 1.80
C GLU A 90 -0.38 -19.39 0.38
N ASN A 91 -0.49 -18.46 -0.57
CA ASN A 91 -0.16 -18.66 -1.98
C ASN A 91 1.30 -18.35 -2.32
N GLY A 92 2.11 -17.96 -1.33
CA GLY A 92 3.51 -17.61 -1.50
C GLY A 92 3.85 -16.21 -1.03
N MET A 93 4.97 -15.69 -1.55
CA MET A 93 5.55 -14.42 -1.14
C MET A 93 5.23 -13.33 -2.17
N GLU A 94 4.64 -12.24 -1.71
CA GLU A 94 4.50 -11.02 -2.48
C GLU A 94 5.50 -9.98 -1.96
N VAL A 95 6.20 -9.31 -2.89
CA VAL A 95 7.21 -8.33 -2.54
C VAL A 95 6.78 -6.96 -3.05
N HIS A 96 6.83 -5.96 -2.18
CA HIS A 96 6.58 -4.57 -2.52
C HIS A 96 7.88 -3.80 -2.40
N THR A 97 8.18 -2.99 -3.41
CA THR A 97 9.38 -2.16 -3.41
C THR A 97 8.98 -0.73 -3.61
N VAL A 98 9.55 0.17 -2.82
CA VAL A 98 9.17 1.58 -2.82
C VAL A 98 10.42 2.43 -2.83
N ASP A 99 10.54 3.27 -3.87
CA ASP A 99 11.44 4.42 -3.92
C ASP A 99 10.60 5.67 -3.62
N VAL A 100 10.97 6.47 -2.62
CA VAL A 100 10.25 7.67 -2.21
C VAL A 100 11.09 8.93 -2.41
N ALA A 101 10.55 9.90 -3.15
CA ALA A 101 11.18 11.20 -3.34
C ALA A 101 10.39 12.28 -2.60
N PHE A 102 10.97 12.80 -1.51
CA PHE A 102 10.35 13.86 -0.71
C PHE A 102 11.05 15.21 -0.95
N HIS A 103 10.42 16.09 -1.73
CA HIS A 103 10.87 17.46 -1.97
C HIS A 103 9.69 18.44 -1.90
N LYS A 104 9.81 19.51 -1.11
CA LYS A 104 8.74 20.51 -0.91
C LYS A 104 8.33 21.20 -2.22
N ASP A 105 9.29 21.44 -3.09
CA ASP A 105 9.08 22.12 -4.37
C ASP A 105 8.58 21.16 -5.47
N GLY A 106 8.49 19.87 -5.15
CA GLY A 106 8.09 18.81 -6.06
C GLY A 106 9.26 18.04 -6.64
N LEU A 107 8.95 16.90 -7.28
CA LEU A 107 9.93 16.05 -7.92
C LEU A 107 10.60 16.80 -9.08
N HIS A 108 11.90 17.01 -8.93
CA HIS A 108 12.76 17.48 -10.01
C HIS A 108 14.11 16.78 -9.91
N TYR A 109 14.62 16.34 -11.06
CA TYR A 109 15.99 15.90 -11.17
C TYR A 109 16.77 16.82 -12.10
N ASP A 110 18.07 16.97 -11.83
CA ASP A 110 18.99 17.69 -12.72
C ASP A 110 18.89 17.08 -14.12
N GLY A 111 18.67 17.94 -15.13
CA GLY A 111 18.39 17.56 -16.52
C GLY A 111 16.95 17.83 -16.99
N GLY A 112 16.07 18.30 -16.10
CA GLY A 112 14.73 18.76 -16.47
C GLY A 112 13.67 17.66 -16.53
N ARG A 113 12.54 17.96 -17.20
CA ARG A 113 11.35 17.09 -17.24
C ARG A 113 11.66 15.69 -17.80
N GLN A 114 12.29 15.62 -18.97
CA GLN A 114 12.62 14.34 -19.62
C GLN A 114 13.57 13.49 -18.77
N GLU A 115 14.62 14.10 -18.20
CA GLU A 115 15.55 13.36 -17.33
C GLU A 115 14.87 12.90 -16.04
N THR A 116 13.89 13.66 -15.53
CA THR A 116 13.08 13.26 -14.37
C THR A 116 12.29 11.99 -14.68
N ILE A 117 11.61 11.95 -15.82
CA ILE A 117 10.84 10.79 -16.29
C ILE A 117 11.74 9.57 -16.48
N ILE A 118 12.87 9.75 -17.18
CA ILE A 118 13.87 8.69 -17.39
C ILE A 118 14.37 8.12 -16.07
N LYS A 119 14.67 8.96 -15.07
CA LYS A 119 15.14 8.51 -13.75
C LYS A 119 14.09 7.69 -13.00
N VAL A 120 12.82 8.10 -13.05
CA VAL A 120 11.72 7.34 -12.43
C VAL A 120 11.58 5.97 -13.09
N ILE A 121 11.49 5.91 -14.43
CA ILE A 121 11.36 4.65 -15.18
C ILE A 121 12.54 3.71 -14.88
N LYS A 122 13.77 4.25 -14.87
CA LYS A 122 14.96 3.45 -14.54
C LYS A 122 14.96 2.90 -13.11
N LYS A 123 14.47 3.67 -12.13
CA LYS A 123 14.33 3.20 -10.76
C LYS A 123 13.35 2.02 -10.70
N LEU A 124 12.18 2.17 -11.32
CA LEU A 124 11.17 1.11 -11.38
C LEU A 124 11.70 -0.16 -12.06
N ILE A 125 12.30 -0.05 -13.26
CA ILE A 125 12.88 -1.22 -13.95
C ILE A 125 13.95 -1.89 -13.07
N ARG A 126 14.84 -1.11 -12.46
CA ARG A 126 15.90 -1.65 -11.62
C ARG A 126 15.36 -2.40 -10.41
N SER A 127 14.36 -1.83 -9.75
CA SER A 127 13.71 -2.42 -8.56
C SER A 127 12.98 -3.72 -8.94
N ALA A 128 12.28 -3.75 -10.07
CA ALA A 128 11.66 -4.97 -10.62
C ALA A 128 12.70 -6.07 -10.86
N MET A 129 13.82 -5.75 -11.53
CA MET A 129 14.89 -6.71 -11.78
C MET A 129 15.56 -7.20 -10.48
N CYS A 130 15.64 -6.36 -9.45
CA CYS A 130 16.13 -6.77 -8.12
C CYS A 130 15.15 -7.74 -7.43
N MET A 131 13.84 -7.51 -7.56
CA MET A 131 12.81 -8.44 -7.06
C MET A 131 12.95 -9.83 -7.69
N ILE A 132 13.06 -9.88 -9.01
CA ILE A 132 13.18 -11.13 -9.77
C ILE A 132 14.49 -11.84 -9.38
N SER A 133 15.62 -11.13 -9.41
CA SER A 133 16.94 -11.75 -9.25
C SER A 133 17.31 -12.13 -7.81
N TYR A 134 17.01 -11.28 -6.82
CA TYR A 134 17.47 -11.48 -5.44
C TYR A 134 16.41 -12.08 -4.54
N PHE A 135 15.13 -11.77 -4.77
CA PHE A 135 14.02 -12.29 -3.97
C PHE A 135 13.31 -13.48 -4.61
N ARG A 136 13.56 -13.76 -5.90
CA ARG A 136 12.79 -14.73 -6.70
C ARG A 136 11.30 -14.42 -6.68
N ALA A 137 10.96 -13.14 -6.61
CA ALA A 137 9.59 -12.66 -6.62
C ALA A 137 9.19 -12.32 -8.06
N THR A 138 8.28 -13.11 -8.61
CA THR A 138 7.67 -12.87 -9.93
C THR A 138 6.33 -12.14 -9.84
N THR A 139 5.85 -11.88 -8.63
CA THR A 139 4.60 -11.18 -8.32
C THR A 139 4.82 -10.09 -7.26
N GLY A 140 4.14 -8.96 -7.42
CA GLY A 140 4.18 -7.86 -6.45
C GLY A 140 4.20 -6.48 -7.10
N GLU A 141 4.53 -5.46 -6.31
CA GLU A 141 4.47 -4.06 -6.76
C GLU A 141 5.83 -3.37 -6.71
N VAL A 142 6.08 -2.54 -7.72
CA VAL A 142 7.25 -1.66 -7.83
C VAL A 142 6.76 -0.23 -7.86
N ILE A 143 7.03 0.53 -6.81
CA ILE A 143 6.36 1.80 -6.55
C ILE A 143 7.39 2.91 -6.52
N PHE A 144 7.10 3.98 -7.25
CA PHE A 144 7.76 5.27 -7.07
C PHE A 144 6.75 6.23 -6.42
N ALA A 145 7.06 6.73 -5.22
CA ALA A 145 6.18 7.58 -4.46
C ALA A 145 6.75 8.99 -4.30
N SER A 146 5.92 10.03 -4.47
CA SER A 146 6.32 11.39 -4.16
C SER A 146 5.11 12.26 -3.79
N PRO A 147 5.14 13.03 -2.69
CA PRO A 147 4.01 13.87 -2.31
C PRO A 147 3.64 14.92 -3.37
N LYS A 148 4.59 15.30 -4.24
CA LYS A 148 4.38 16.38 -5.20
C LYS A 148 5.14 16.10 -6.48
N ILE A 149 4.40 15.89 -7.57
CA ILE A 149 4.93 15.78 -8.93
C ILE A 149 4.15 16.74 -9.82
N HIS A 150 4.85 17.55 -10.61
CA HIS A 150 4.21 18.49 -11.52
C HIS A 150 3.36 17.75 -12.56
N ASN A 151 2.14 18.24 -12.86
CA ASN A 151 1.18 17.58 -13.77
C ASN A 151 1.78 17.23 -15.14
N ALA A 152 2.66 18.08 -15.66
CA ALA A 152 3.36 17.80 -16.91
C ALA A 152 4.23 16.53 -16.83
N VAL A 153 4.92 16.30 -15.70
CA VAL A 153 5.70 15.08 -15.48
C VAL A 153 4.77 13.87 -15.32
N MET A 154 3.67 14.01 -14.57
CA MET A 154 2.67 12.93 -14.41
C MET A 154 2.08 12.49 -15.75
N LYS A 155 1.67 13.44 -16.59
CA LYS A 155 1.09 13.16 -17.91
C LYS A 155 2.02 12.34 -18.82
N ASP A 156 3.34 12.51 -18.68
CA ASP A 156 4.30 11.72 -19.45
C ASP A 156 4.61 10.37 -18.78
N LEU A 157 4.49 10.27 -17.45
CA LEU A 157 4.72 9.03 -16.71
C LEU A 157 3.56 8.03 -16.86
N GLU A 158 2.31 8.51 -16.91
CA GLU A 158 1.11 7.67 -17.05
C GLU A 158 1.21 6.63 -18.18
N PRO A 159 1.45 7.02 -19.46
CA PRO A 159 1.58 6.04 -20.54
C PRO A 159 2.81 5.14 -20.35
N CYS A 160 3.89 5.66 -19.76
CA CYS A 160 5.08 4.85 -19.46
C CYS A 160 4.80 3.74 -18.43
N MET A 161 3.88 3.94 -17.48
CA MET A 161 3.51 2.90 -16.51
C MET A 161 2.70 1.79 -17.18
N ILE A 162 1.80 2.16 -18.11
CA ILE A 162 1.03 1.19 -18.90
C ILE A 162 2.00 0.29 -19.70
N ASP A 163 2.93 0.91 -20.41
CA ASP A 163 3.92 0.18 -21.22
C ASP A 163 4.84 -0.70 -20.38
N LEU A 164 5.28 -0.21 -19.22
CA LEU A 164 6.12 -0.99 -18.32
C LEU A 164 5.37 -2.21 -17.75
N ASN A 165 4.09 -2.06 -17.42
CA ASN A 165 3.26 -3.16 -16.95
C ASN A 165 2.98 -4.19 -18.05
N ASN A 166 2.74 -3.75 -19.28
CA ASN A 166 2.61 -4.63 -20.44
C ASN A 166 3.91 -5.42 -20.67
N LEU A 167 5.07 -4.74 -20.61
CA LEU A 167 6.38 -5.37 -20.74
C LEU A 167 6.59 -6.45 -19.67
N PHE A 168 6.22 -6.21 -18.42
CA PHE A 168 6.31 -7.23 -17.37
C PHE A 168 5.41 -8.43 -17.67
N LEU A 169 4.16 -8.19 -18.04
CA LEU A 169 3.19 -9.24 -18.32
C LEU A 169 3.60 -10.11 -19.51
N GLU A 170 4.03 -9.51 -20.61
CA GLU A 170 4.51 -10.20 -21.82
C GLU A 170 5.74 -11.07 -21.55
N ASN A 171 6.52 -10.73 -20.53
CA ASN A 171 7.69 -11.48 -20.10
C ASN A 171 7.40 -12.45 -18.94
N GLY A 172 6.13 -12.70 -18.63
CA GLY A 172 5.70 -13.70 -17.65
C GLY A 172 5.82 -13.26 -16.20
N TYR A 173 5.94 -11.96 -15.93
CA TYR A 173 6.01 -11.40 -14.58
C TYR A 173 4.68 -10.77 -14.18
N GLY A 174 4.10 -11.22 -13.07
CA GLY A 174 2.93 -10.61 -12.43
C GLY A 174 3.30 -9.39 -11.58
N LEU A 175 4.19 -8.54 -12.10
CA LEU A 175 4.65 -7.32 -11.44
C LEU A 175 3.84 -6.12 -11.91
N THR A 176 3.55 -5.21 -10.99
CA THR A 176 2.88 -3.93 -11.31
C THR A 176 3.76 -2.76 -10.89
N ALA A 177 4.19 -1.96 -11.86
CA ALA A 177 4.77 -0.65 -11.65
C ALA A 177 3.68 0.41 -11.41
N ARG A 178 3.87 1.24 -10.38
CA ARG A 178 2.98 2.34 -10.01
C ARG A 178 3.77 3.61 -9.67
N VAL A 179 3.22 4.76 -10.04
CA VAL A 179 3.64 6.06 -9.50
C VAL A 179 2.53 6.56 -8.59
N ILE A 180 2.81 6.74 -7.30
CA ILE A 180 1.86 7.28 -6.33
C ILE A 180 2.26 8.72 -6.00
N ALA A 181 1.45 9.69 -6.44
CA ALA A 181 1.80 11.09 -6.32
C ALA A 181 0.62 12.02 -6.06
N ASN A 182 0.92 13.23 -5.60
CA ASN A 182 -0.07 14.30 -5.38
C ASN A 182 -1.22 13.80 -4.48
N ASP A 183 -2.47 13.92 -4.93
CA ASP A 183 -3.64 13.47 -4.16
C ASP A 183 -3.61 11.96 -3.90
N GLU A 184 -3.14 11.14 -4.84
CA GLU A 184 -2.99 9.70 -4.62
C GLU A 184 -1.96 9.39 -3.51
N PHE A 185 -0.91 10.20 -3.37
CA PHE A 185 0.01 10.04 -2.23
C PHE A 185 -0.70 10.26 -0.90
N ASN A 186 -1.60 11.24 -0.85
CA ASN A 186 -2.40 11.49 0.33
C ASN A 186 -3.41 10.37 0.59
N GLU A 187 -4.20 9.98 -0.41
CA GLU A 187 -5.28 9.00 -0.27
C GLU A 187 -4.77 7.56 -0.10
N LEU A 188 -3.73 7.16 -0.84
CA LEU A 188 -3.29 5.75 -0.89
C LEU A 188 -2.15 5.45 0.09
N MET A 189 -1.41 6.46 0.55
CA MET A 189 -0.24 6.25 1.42
C MET A 189 -0.35 6.95 2.76
N LEU A 190 -0.53 8.27 2.77
CA LEU A 190 -0.52 9.05 4.02
C LEU A 190 -1.74 8.74 4.89
N LYS A 191 -2.96 8.99 4.39
CA LYS A 191 -4.21 8.78 5.14
C LYS A 191 -4.34 7.36 5.68
N PRO A 192 -4.07 6.28 4.92
CA PRO A 192 -4.12 4.92 5.45
C PRO A 192 -3.19 4.71 6.64
N VAL A 193 -1.97 5.27 6.62
CA VAL A 193 -1.06 5.18 7.77
C VAL A 193 -1.61 5.95 8.97
N LEU A 194 -2.14 7.16 8.77
CA LEU A 194 -2.73 7.95 9.87
C LEU A 194 -3.90 7.19 10.52
N ILE A 195 -4.78 6.61 9.71
CA ILE A 195 -5.92 5.81 10.19
C ILE A 195 -5.44 4.57 10.94
N ALA A 196 -4.48 3.83 10.38
CA ALA A 196 -3.93 2.64 11.02
C ALA A 196 -3.23 2.98 12.35
N SER A 197 -2.59 4.15 12.44
CA SER A 197 -1.81 4.60 13.60
C SER A 197 -2.61 4.73 14.90
N ASN A 198 -3.92 5.01 14.80
CA ASN A 198 -4.81 5.12 15.97
C ASN A 198 -4.95 3.79 16.73
N ASN A 199 -4.73 2.67 16.05
CA ASN A 199 -4.82 1.33 16.63
C ASN A 199 -3.45 0.72 16.97
N ILE A 200 -2.36 1.49 16.82
CA ILE A 200 -1.01 1.03 17.10
C ILE A 200 -0.55 1.58 18.44
N SER A 201 -0.65 0.75 19.47
CA SER A 201 -0.07 1.02 20.78
C SER A 201 1.43 0.70 20.80
N ASP A 202 2.24 1.64 21.29
CA ASP A 202 3.64 1.42 21.65
C ASP A 202 4.53 0.90 20.50
N THR A 203 4.70 1.70 19.44
CA THR A 203 5.62 1.40 18.32
C THR A 203 6.94 2.16 18.42
N SER A 204 8.04 1.63 17.90
CA SER A 204 9.29 2.38 17.73
C SER A 204 9.37 3.13 16.40
N GLU A 205 8.27 3.18 15.64
CA GLU A 205 8.21 3.79 14.32
C GLU A 205 8.17 5.31 14.40
N LEU A 206 9.20 5.96 13.83
CA LEU A 206 9.41 7.40 13.95
C LEU A 206 8.23 8.22 13.40
N PHE A 207 7.73 7.87 12.21
CA PHE A 207 6.59 8.57 11.61
C PHE A 207 5.34 8.47 12.48
N VAL A 208 4.93 7.25 12.87
CA VAL A 208 3.75 7.01 13.71
C VAL A 208 3.87 7.72 15.05
N ARG A 209 5.02 7.63 15.72
CA ARG A 209 5.26 8.33 17.00
C ARG A 209 5.22 9.84 16.86
N SER A 210 5.79 10.38 15.78
CA SER A 210 5.76 11.82 15.50
C SER A 210 4.33 12.30 15.29
N TYR A 211 3.53 11.54 14.53
CA TYR A 211 2.12 11.84 14.33
C TYR A 211 1.32 11.75 15.64
N GLN A 212 1.49 10.67 16.41
CA GLN A 212 0.84 10.48 17.71
C GLN A 212 1.20 11.61 18.70
N LEU A 213 2.46 12.05 18.70
CA LEU A 213 2.89 13.18 19.52
C LEU A 213 2.17 14.47 19.11
N VAL A 214 2.13 14.76 17.81
CA VAL A 214 1.43 15.96 17.30
C VAL A 214 -0.07 15.89 17.59
N SER A 215 -0.69 14.71 17.45
CA SER A 215 -2.12 14.53 17.69
C SER A 215 -2.52 14.69 19.16
N MET A 216 -1.60 14.50 20.12
CA MET A 216 -1.87 14.78 21.54
C MET A 216 -2.11 16.26 21.84
N PHE A 217 -1.61 17.16 20.98
CA PHE A 217 -1.71 18.61 21.15
C PHE A 217 -2.61 19.27 20.10
N GLY A 218 -3.14 18.50 19.15
CA GLY A 218 -4.21 18.99 18.28
C GLY A 218 -5.46 19.16 19.11
N ASP A 219 -6.06 20.36 19.13
CA ASP A 219 -7.42 20.51 19.64
C ASP A 219 -8.30 19.48 18.92
N GLU A 220 -9.17 18.78 19.66
CA GLU A 220 -10.14 17.81 19.11
C GLU A 220 -11.04 18.42 18.00
N ARG A 221 -10.92 19.73 17.73
CA ARG A 221 -11.63 20.51 16.68
C ARG A 221 -10.74 21.08 15.58
N SER A 222 -9.44 20.86 15.62
CA SER A 222 -8.48 21.33 14.60
C SER A 222 -8.13 20.20 13.63
N THR A 223 -9.15 19.72 12.92
CA THR A 223 -8.91 19.17 11.59
C THR A 223 -8.05 20.17 10.81
N TRP A 224 -7.04 19.66 10.10
CA TRP A 224 -6.28 20.39 9.09
C TRP A 224 -7.18 20.78 7.90
N GLN A 225 -8.24 21.55 8.19
CA GLN A 225 -9.24 22.08 7.28
C GLN A 225 -9.13 23.61 7.26
N ARG A 226 -8.50 24.13 6.21
CA ARG A 226 -8.80 25.40 5.52
C ARG A 226 -8.37 25.15 4.08
N ASP A 227 -9.16 25.25 3.02
CA ASP A 227 -10.42 25.95 2.78
C ASP A 227 -11.25 25.18 1.73
N THR A 228 -12.10 24.25 2.16
CA THR A 228 -13.24 23.81 1.35
C THR A 228 -14.48 23.79 2.25
N LYS A 229 -15.62 24.22 1.69
CA LYS A 229 -16.91 24.39 2.36
C LYS A 229 -17.30 23.16 3.21
N PRO A 230 -18.08 23.36 4.29
CA PRO A 230 -18.38 22.31 5.27
C PRO A 230 -19.12 21.15 4.60
N THR A 231 -18.45 19.99 4.56
CA THR A 231 -19.04 18.69 4.22
C THR A 231 -18.53 17.70 5.27
N ASP A 232 -19.42 16.83 5.76
CA ASP A 232 -19.30 15.98 6.95
C ASP A 232 -17.91 15.36 7.23
N ALA A 233 -17.36 15.68 8.39
CA ALA A 233 -16.01 15.33 8.84
C ALA A 233 -15.84 13.88 9.36
N SER A 234 -16.40 12.87 8.70
CA SER A 234 -16.16 11.45 9.08
C SER A 234 -16.03 10.47 7.93
N VAL A 235 -16.03 10.92 6.68
CA VAL A 235 -16.16 10.00 5.57
C VAL A 235 -14.84 9.71 4.87
N VAL A 236 -14.44 8.45 4.89
CA VAL A 236 -13.23 7.95 4.23
C VAL A 236 -13.55 7.59 2.78
N SER A 237 -12.67 7.95 1.84
CA SER A 237 -12.83 7.67 0.42
C SER A 237 -12.63 6.19 0.10
N ASN A 238 -13.37 5.67 -0.87
CA ASN A 238 -13.14 4.32 -1.41
C ASN A 238 -11.68 4.08 -1.84
N ASP A 239 -10.99 5.09 -2.35
CA ASP A 239 -9.57 5.00 -2.72
C ASP A 239 -8.68 4.72 -1.50
N THR A 240 -8.90 5.41 -0.38
CA THR A 240 -8.18 5.15 0.88
C THR A 240 -8.42 3.72 1.38
N LEU A 241 -9.65 3.20 1.22
CA LEU A 241 -10.02 1.84 1.62
C LEU A 241 -9.45 0.76 0.70
N SER A 242 -9.10 1.09 -0.54
CA SER A 242 -8.56 0.12 -1.50
C SER A 242 -7.22 -0.47 -1.05
N GLU A 243 -6.44 0.29 -0.27
CA GLU A 243 -5.10 -0.13 0.18
C GLU A 243 -5.14 -1.01 1.44
N PHE A 244 -6.27 -1.06 2.17
CA PHE A 244 -6.45 -1.95 3.32
C PHE A 244 -7.03 -3.30 2.89
N LYS A 245 -6.59 -4.41 3.47
CA LYS A 245 -7.30 -5.70 3.33
C LYS A 245 -8.68 -5.67 4.00
N VAL A 246 -9.62 -6.49 3.55
CA VAL A 246 -11.02 -6.52 4.07
C VAL A 246 -11.09 -6.66 5.59
N GLY A 247 -10.27 -7.54 6.18
CA GLY A 247 -10.26 -7.77 7.62
C GLY A 247 -9.83 -6.52 8.39
N LYS A 248 -8.93 -5.72 7.80
CA LYS A 248 -8.48 -4.45 8.37
C LYS A 248 -9.56 -3.38 8.25
N ILE A 249 -10.30 -3.35 7.14
CA ILE A 249 -11.46 -2.47 6.98
C ILE A 249 -12.50 -2.77 8.06
N ALA A 250 -12.80 -4.04 8.29
CA ALA A 250 -13.74 -4.45 9.34
C ALA A 250 -13.23 -4.07 10.74
N GLN A 251 -11.94 -4.30 11.02
CA GLN A 251 -11.36 -4.01 12.32
C GLN A 251 -11.41 -2.52 12.70
N ILE A 252 -11.30 -1.64 11.71
CA ILE A 252 -11.25 -0.17 11.89
C ILE A 252 -12.65 0.44 11.67
N PHE A 253 -13.14 0.41 10.43
CA PHE A 253 -14.30 1.19 10.02
C PHE A 253 -15.63 0.56 10.44
N LEU A 254 -15.78 -0.76 10.31
CA LEU A 254 -16.99 -1.43 10.80
C LEU A 254 -17.09 -1.33 12.31
N ARG A 255 -15.97 -1.49 13.02
CA ARG A 255 -15.92 -1.24 14.47
C ARG A 255 -16.40 0.16 14.79
N GLU A 256 -15.81 1.19 14.20
CA GLU A 256 -16.15 2.59 14.46
C GLU A 256 -17.61 2.89 14.14
N ALA A 257 -18.13 2.40 13.02
CA ALA A 257 -19.53 2.54 12.66
C ALA A 257 -20.48 1.92 13.70
N LEU A 258 -20.13 0.72 14.22
CA LEU A 258 -20.92 0.07 15.26
C LEU A 258 -20.83 0.79 16.60
N GLU A 259 -19.63 1.19 17.03
CA GLU A 259 -19.42 1.90 18.31
C GLU A 259 -20.07 3.30 18.30
N SER A 260 -20.15 3.95 17.13
CA SER A 260 -20.86 5.22 16.93
C SER A 260 -22.38 5.08 16.78
N GLY A 261 -22.92 3.86 16.81
CA GLY A 261 -24.37 3.62 16.80
C GLY A 261 -25.01 3.66 15.42
N LYS A 262 -24.27 3.36 14.33
CA LYS A 262 -24.81 3.24 12.97
C LYS A 262 -25.69 2.00 12.75
N ALA A 263 -25.81 1.13 13.76
CA ALA A 263 -26.75 0.01 13.83
C ALA A 263 -27.68 0.16 15.04
N ASP A 264 -28.98 -0.08 14.85
CA ASP A 264 -29.95 -0.10 15.94
C ASP A 264 -29.88 -1.40 16.77
N ASP A 265 -30.64 -1.51 17.86
CA ASP A 265 -30.57 -2.67 18.76
C ASP A 265 -31.10 -3.96 18.10
N GLU A 266 -32.06 -3.83 17.18
CA GLU A 266 -32.60 -4.96 16.43
C GLU A 266 -31.55 -5.52 15.48
N GLU A 267 -30.88 -4.66 14.73
CA GLU A 267 -29.81 -5.06 13.83
C GLU A 267 -28.61 -5.63 14.57
N VAL A 268 -28.20 -5.03 15.70
CA VAL A 268 -27.13 -5.59 16.54
C VAL A 268 -27.51 -6.99 17.04
N SER A 269 -28.77 -7.22 17.38
CA SER A 269 -29.25 -8.56 17.77
C SER A 269 -29.18 -9.55 16.60
N LEU A 270 -29.49 -9.11 15.38
CA LEU A 270 -29.32 -9.92 14.17
C LEU A 270 -27.85 -10.24 13.89
N MET A 271 -26.91 -9.32 14.17
CA MET A 271 -25.47 -9.55 14.01
C MET A 271 -24.89 -10.64 14.92
N LEU A 272 -25.61 -11.05 15.97
CA LEU A 272 -25.29 -12.22 16.79
C LEU A 272 -25.63 -13.55 16.10
N THR A 273 -26.33 -13.51 14.96
CA THR A 273 -26.76 -14.69 14.23
C THR A 273 -25.86 -14.96 13.02
N LYS A 274 -25.63 -16.25 12.76
CA LYS A 274 -24.91 -16.69 11.56
C LYS A 274 -25.66 -16.30 10.29
N ASP A 275 -26.99 -16.42 10.27
CA ASP A 275 -27.79 -16.24 9.06
C ASP A 275 -27.73 -14.80 8.55
N TYR A 276 -27.92 -13.82 9.44
CA TYR A 276 -27.78 -12.41 9.07
C TYR A 276 -26.34 -12.09 8.66
N SER A 277 -25.35 -12.62 9.37
CA SER A 277 -23.94 -12.41 9.04
C SER A 277 -23.61 -12.95 7.65
N LYS A 278 -24.17 -14.09 7.28
CA LYS A 278 -24.00 -14.69 5.96
C LYS A 278 -24.69 -13.90 4.86
N SER A 279 -25.94 -13.49 5.06
CA SER A 279 -26.72 -12.76 4.06
C SER A 279 -26.21 -11.34 3.84
N THR A 280 -25.71 -10.69 4.90
CA THR A 280 -25.36 -9.27 4.89
C THR A 280 -23.87 -9.05 4.60
N PHE A 281 -22.99 -9.88 5.16
CA PHE A 281 -21.53 -9.70 5.08
C PHE A 281 -20.80 -10.82 4.35
N GLY A 282 -21.48 -11.91 3.97
CA GLY A 282 -20.83 -13.09 3.35
C GLY A 282 -20.18 -14.06 4.34
N ILE A 283 -20.12 -13.69 5.63
CA ILE A 283 -19.40 -14.40 6.69
C ILE A 283 -20.17 -15.63 7.16
N ASN A 284 -19.47 -16.75 7.38
CA ASN A 284 -20.07 -18.03 7.80
C ASN A 284 -20.26 -18.18 9.33
N PHE A 285 -20.04 -17.11 10.09
CA PHE A 285 -20.07 -17.07 11.56
C PHE A 285 -20.80 -15.82 12.02
N PRO A 286 -21.37 -15.79 13.24
CA PRO A 286 -21.86 -14.56 13.85
C PRO A 286 -20.83 -13.44 13.77
N LEU A 287 -21.22 -12.27 13.26
CA LEU A 287 -20.37 -11.10 13.17
C LEU A 287 -19.96 -10.62 14.57
N LEU A 288 -20.89 -10.65 15.52
CA LEU A 288 -20.70 -10.27 16.90
C LEU A 288 -20.96 -11.46 17.82
N VAL A 289 -20.18 -11.55 18.90
CA VAL A 289 -20.45 -12.46 20.04
C VAL A 289 -20.26 -11.68 21.34
N PRO A 290 -21.17 -11.77 22.33
CA PRO A 290 -20.97 -11.11 23.63
C PRO A 290 -19.71 -11.62 24.31
N VAL A 291 -18.97 -10.74 24.99
CA VAL A 291 -17.71 -11.15 25.65
C VAL A 291 -17.94 -12.17 26.76
N GLU A 292 -19.14 -12.20 27.36
CA GLU A 292 -19.50 -13.16 28.40
C GLU A 292 -19.86 -14.56 27.90
N GLU A 293 -20.07 -14.74 26.58
CA GLU A 293 -20.48 -16.02 26.01
C GLU A 293 -19.28 -16.88 25.56
N GLU A 294 -19.39 -18.20 25.75
CA GLU A 294 -18.39 -19.15 25.25
C GLU A 294 -18.42 -19.21 23.72
N CYS A 295 -17.27 -18.95 23.10
CA CYS A 295 -17.11 -19.06 21.65
C CYS A 295 -15.69 -19.47 21.25
N ASP A 296 -15.53 -19.87 19.98
CA ASP A 296 -14.23 -20.14 19.39
C ASP A 296 -13.50 -18.81 19.12
N LEU A 297 -12.73 -18.37 20.12
CA LEU A 297 -12.00 -17.09 20.12
C LEU A 297 -11.02 -16.94 18.95
N SER A 298 -10.61 -18.03 18.29
CA SER A 298 -9.74 -17.96 17.10
C SER A 298 -10.40 -17.23 15.92
N ARG A 299 -11.74 -17.16 15.92
CA ARG A 299 -12.55 -16.54 14.88
C ARG A 299 -12.87 -15.07 15.13
N TYR A 300 -12.34 -14.47 16.20
CA TYR A 300 -12.69 -13.12 16.60
C TYR A 300 -11.47 -12.26 16.97
N TYR A 301 -11.59 -10.95 16.80
CA TYR A 301 -10.61 -9.97 17.25
C TYR A 301 -10.69 -9.77 18.77
N THR A 302 -9.86 -10.50 19.52
CA THR A 302 -9.91 -10.55 20.99
C THR A 302 -9.01 -9.53 21.70
N LYS A 303 -8.16 -8.81 20.99
CA LYS A 303 -7.22 -7.83 21.60
C LYS A 303 -7.94 -6.64 22.24
N LYS A 304 -9.02 -6.16 21.63
CA LYS A 304 -9.82 -5.03 22.12
C LYS A 304 -11.30 -5.32 21.84
N PRO A 305 -12.14 -5.48 22.88
CA PRO A 305 -13.57 -5.70 22.67
C PRO A 305 -14.20 -4.45 22.05
N LEU A 306 -15.24 -4.67 21.26
CA LEU A 306 -16.07 -3.62 20.70
C LEU A 306 -17.13 -3.22 21.74
N VAL A 307 -17.40 -1.93 21.89
CA VAL A 307 -18.39 -1.43 22.87
C VAL A 307 -19.57 -0.78 22.16
N ILE A 308 -20.72 -1.46 22.14
CA ILE A 308 -21.99 -0.90 21.63
C ILE A 308 -22.91 -0.68 22.82
N ARG A 309 -23.33 0.56 23.05
CA ARG A 309 -24.31 0.92 24.10
C ARG A 309 -23.97 0.27 25.46
N ASN A 310 -22.71 0.39 25.88
CA ASN A 310 -22.14 -0.18 27.12
C ASN A 310 -22.08 -1.72 27.22
N LYS A 311 -22.43 -2.46 26.17
CA LYS A 311 -22.22 -3.91 26.07
C LYS A 311 -20.97 -4.21 25.27
N LYS A 312 -20.24 -5.26 25.66
CA LYS A 312 -18.98 -5.66 25.04
C LYS A 312 -19.20 -6.84 24.10
N TYR A 313 -18.63 -6.75 22.90
CA TYR A 313 -18.69 -7.81 21.90
C TYR A 313 -17.31 -8.09 21.31
N TRP A 314 -17.09 -9.34 20.92
CA TRP A 314 -16.02 -9.74 20.02
C TRP A 314 -16.48 -9.61 18.57
N LEU A 315 -15.67 -8.96 17.74
CA LEU A 315 -15.93 -8.80 16.31
C LEU A 315 -15.26 -9.95 15.53
N CYS A 316 -15.98 -10.56 14.59
CA CYS A 316 -15.47 -11.65 13.75
C CYS A 316 -14.20 -11.23 12.98
N SER A 317 -13.20 -12.11 12.94
CA SER A 317 -11.92 -11.95 12.24
C SER A 317 -11.83 -12.74 10.93
N GLN A 318 -12.83 -13.56 10.62
CA GLN A 318 -12.87 -14.46 9.46
C GLN A 318 -13.38 -13.74 8.20
N TRP A 319 -12.55 -12.84 7.68
CA TRP A 319 -12.82 -12.10 6.45
C TRP A 319 -11.91 -12.57 5.32
N PHE A 320 -12.46 -12.72 4.11
CA PHE A 320 -11.76 -13.30 2.96
C PHE A 320 -11.83 -12.42 1.72
N GLU A 321 -10.74 -12.44 0.94
CA GLU A 321 -10.57 -11.72 -0.33
C GLU A 321 -9.94 -12.65 -1.37
N SER A 322 -10.71 -13.65 -1.76
CA SER A 322 -10.32 -14.60 -2.81
C SER A 322 -11.39 -14.67 -3.90
N PRO A 323 -11.06 -15.12 -5.13
CA PRO A 323 -12.06 -15.33 -6.17
C PRO A 323 -13.21 -16.28 -5.75
N ALA A 324 -12.94 -17.22 -4.85
CA ALA A 324 -13.93 -18.18 -4.34
C ALA A 324 -14.78 -17.63 -3.18
N ASN A 325 -14.24 -16.71 -2.39
CA ASN A 325 -14.93 -16.05 -1.29
C ASN A 325 -14.38 -14.63 -1.09
N ASN A 326 -15.20 -13.61 -1.35
CA ASN A 326 -14.84 -12.20 -1.29
C ASN A 326 -15.89 -11.41 -0.50
N ASP A 327 -15.57 -11.07 0.75
CA ASP A 327 -16.48 -10.39 1.67
C ASP A 327 -16.46 -8.85 1.51
N ARG A 328 -15.46 -8.30 0.79
CA ARG A 328 -15.28 -6.84 0.65
C ARG A 328 -16.53 -6.13 0.09
N PRO A 329 -17.16 -6.57 -1.02
CA PRO A 329 -18.29 -5.83 -1.59
C PRO A 329 -19.45 -5.70 -0.60
N SER A 330 -19.74 -6.77 0.15
CA SER A 330 -20.79 -6.80 1.18
C SER A 330 -20.47 -5.87 2.35
N LEU A 331 -19.22 -5.87 2.82
CA LEU A 331 -18.78 -4.96 3.88
C LEU A 331 -18.89 -3.49 3.46
N LEU A 332 -18.36 -3.15 2.28
CA LEU A 332 -18.40 -1.77 1.77
C LEU A 332 -19.83 -1.29 1.53
N ALA A 333 -20.71 -2.14 0.97
CA ALA A 333 -22.12 -1.81 0.78
C ALA A 333 -22.84 -1.53 2.12
N TRP A 334 -22.51 -2.27 3.18
CA TRP A 334 -23.09 -2.02 4.50
C TRP A 334 -22.64 -0.69 5.10
N LEU A 335 -21.36 -0.34 4.92
CA LEU A 335 -20.77 0.92 5.40
C LEU A 335 -21.28 2.13 4.62
N ASP A 336 -21.35 2.04 3.29
CA ASP A 336 -21.85 3.08 2.39
C ASP A 336 -23.31 3.43 2.72
N LYS A 337 -24.18 2.42 2.87
CA LYS A 337 -25.59 2.60 3.26
C LYS A 337 -25.78 3.40 4.56
N ARG A 338 -24.75 3.47 5.41
CA ARG A 338 -24.76 4.15 6.72
C ARG A 338 -23.99 5.46 6.73
N GLY A 339 -23.51 5.91 5.58
CA GLY A 339 -22.67 7.10 5.45
C GLY A 339 -21.39 6.98 6.27
N ALA A 340 -20.81 5.78 6.33
CA ALA A 340 -19.50 5.54 6.95
C ALA A 340 -18.35 5.63 5.92
N VAL A 341 -18.67 5.61 4.62
CA VAL A 341 -17.74 5.67 3.47
C VAL A 341 -18.41 6.47 2.33
N ILE A 342 -17.62 7.14 1.47
CA ILE A 342 -18.05 7.84 0.22
C ILE A 342 -17.67 6.97 -0.97
#